data_AF-A0A382D000-F1
#
_entry.id   AF-A0A382D000-F1
#
_cell.length_a   1.000
_cell.length_b   1.000
_cell.length_c   1.000
_cell.angle_alpha   90.00
_cell.angle_beta   90.00
_cell.angle_gamma   90.00
#
_symmetry.space_group_name_H-M   'P 1'
#
loop_
_entity.id
_entity.type
_entity.pdbx_description
1 polymer ?
#
loop_
_entity_poly.entity_id
_entity_poly.type
_entity_poly.pdbx_seq_one_letter_code
_entity_poly.pdbx_strand_id
1 'polypeptide(L)' 'GGTPCGACRQVIWELCGDIPIYICDNDGIINETTSRALLPAPFEKHHLK' A
#
# COMPACT_ATOMS: atom_id res chain seq x y z
N GLY A 1 -5.93 14.47 -2.45
CA GLY A 1 -6.25 13.03 -2.27
C GLY A 1 -5.74 12.48 -0.95
N GLY A 2 -6.37 11.43 -0.43
CA GLY A 2 -5.92 10.73 0.78
C GLY A 2 -4.90 9.64 0.45
N THR A 3 -3.67 9.75 0.94
CA THR A 3 -2.68 8.67 0.84
C THR A 3 -2.99 7.60 1.90
N PRO A 4 -2.89 6.28 1.60
CA PRO A 4 -3.14 5.25 2.61
C PRO A 4 -2.22 5.40 3.82
N CYS A 5 -2.80 5.33 5.02
CA CYS A 5 -2.04 5.34 6.27
C CYS A 5 -1.29 4.00 6.48
N GLY A 6 -0.40 3.94 7.47
CA GLY A 6 0.44 2.76 7.72
C GLY A 6 -0.36 1.45 7.89
N ALA A 7 -1.46 1.49 8.65
CA ALA A 7 -2.32 0.33 8.86
C ALA A 7 -3.00 -0.14 7.55
N CYS A 8 -3.52 0.79 6.74
CA CYS A 8 -4.10 0.46 5.44
C CYS A 8 -3.08 -0.22 4.51
N ARG A 9 -1.83 0.28 4.48
CA ARG A 9 -0.77 -0.31 3.65
C ARG A 9 -0.48 -1.76 4.04
N GLN A 10 -0.48 -2.06 5.35
CA GLN A 10 -0.27 -3.43 5.84
C GLN A 10 -1.43 -4.37 5.47
N VAL A 11 -2.68 -3.90 5.57
CA VAL A 11 -3.85 -4.70 5.15
C VAL A 11 -3.84 -4.95 3.64
N ILE A 12 -3.53 -3.93 2.84
CA ILE A 12 -3.36 -4.06 1.38
C ILE A 12 -2.28 -5.11 1.07
N TRP A 13 -1.13 -5.03 1.75
CA TRP A 13 -0.03 -5.99 1.55
C TRP A 13 -0.47 -7.42 1.87
N GLU A 14 -1.12 -7.63 3.01
CA GLU A 14 -1.51 -8.97 3.46
C GLU A 14 -2.54 -9.63 2.54
N LEU A 15 -3.45 -8.85 1.95
CA LEU A 15 -4.52 -9.36 1.09
C LEU A 15 -4.12 -9.43 -0.38
N CYS A 16 -3.29 -8.51 -0.86
CA CYS A 16 -3.04 -8.33 -2.29
C CYS A 16 -1.57 -8.53 -2.68
N GLY A 17 -0.61 -8.47 -1.75
CA GLY A 17 0.81 -8.53 -2.05
C GLY A 17 1.32 -7.29 -2.79
N ASP A 18 2.25 -7.49 -3.73
CA ASP A 18 2.87 -6.42 -4.52
C ASP A 18 2.00 -6.04 -5.73
N ILE A 19 1.23 -4.94 -5.60
CA ILE A 19 0.28 -4.47 -6.61
C ILE A 19 0.45 -2.97 -6.89
N PRO A 20 0.05 -2.49 -8.09
CA PRO A 20 -0.06 -1.06 -8.37
C PRO A 20 -1.09 -0.38 -7.45
N ILE A 21 -0.81 0.84 -7.03
CA ILE A 21 -1.68 1.69 -6.23
C ILE A 21 -1.81 3.04 -6.92
N TYR A 22 -3.04 3.37 -7.30
CA TYR A 22 -3.41 4.66 -7.87
C TYR A 22 -4.07 5.50 -6.77
N ILE A 23 -3.50 6.65 -6.47
CA ILE A 23 -4.07 7.62 -5.51
C ILE A 23 -4.73 8.70 -6.34
N CYS A 24 -6.02 8.90 -6.08
CA CYS A 24 -6.84 9.86 -6.81
C CYS A 24 -7.44 10.91 -5.88
N ASP A 25 -7.88 12.02 -6.46
CA ASP A 25 -8.84 12.94 -5.87
C ASP A 25 -9.93 13.32 -6.89
N ASN A 26 -10.63 14.42 -6.64
CA ASN A 26 -11.75 14.85 -7.47
C ASN A 26 -11.32 15.22 -8.90
N ASP A 27 -10.04 15.51 -9.12
CA ASP A 27 -9.50 15.92 -10.42
C ASP A 27 -8.81 14.75 -11.16
N GLY A 28 -8.78 13.55 -10.57
CA GLY A 28 -8.25 12.34 -11.20
C GLY A 28 -7.09 11.72 -10.44
N ILE A 29 -6.20 11.00 -11.15
CA ILE A 29 -5.03 10.34 -10.56
C ILE A 29 -3.97 11.39 -10.25
N ILE A 30 -3.56 11.46 -8.98
CA ILE A 30 -2.52 12.38 -8.51
C ILE A 30 -1.20 11.67 -8.19
N ASN A 31 -1.21 10.34 -8.03
CA ASN A 31 0.01 9.56 -7.84
C ASN A 31 -0.18 8.10 -8.26
N GLU A 32 0.84 7.53 -8.89
CA GLU A 32 0.93 6.11 -9.24
C GLU A 32 2.13 5.52 -8.50
N THR A 33 1.89 4.47 -7.73
CA THR A 33 2.93 3.81 -6.93
C THR A 33 2.63 2.32 -6.83
N THR A 34 3.35 1.59 -5.97
CA THR A 34 3.07 0.18 -5.67
C THR A 34 2.93 -0.03 -4.17
N SER A 35 2.26 -1.11 -3.76
CA SER A 35 2.20 -1.49 -2.35
C SER A 35 3.60 -1.72 -1.77
N ARG A 36 4.55 -2.27 -2.55
CA ARG A 36 5.96 -2.40 -2.16
C ARG A 36 6.64 -1.04 -1.94
N ALA A 37 6.41 -0.06 -2.80
CA ALA A 37 6.98 1.27 -2.62
C ALA A 37 6.39 1.98 -1.39
N LEU A 38 5.11 1.75 -1.09
CA LEU A 38 4.44 2.32 0.09
C LEU A 38 4.81 1.61 1.40
N LEU A 39 5.14 0.32 1.34
CA LEU A 39 5.52 -0.52 2.47
C LEU A 39 6.71 -1.43 2.09
N PRO A 40 7.96 -0.91 2.13
CA PRO A 40 9.13 -1.63 1.63
C PRO A 40 9.48 -2.89 2.41
N ALA A 41 9.25 -2.87 3.72
CA ALA A 41 9.50 -3.97 4.66
C ALA A 41 8.20 -4.32 5.40
N PRO A 42 7.25 -5.00 4.73
CA PRO A 42 5.97 -5.36 5.31
C PRO A 42 6.16 -6.39 6.41
N PHE A 43 5.33 -6.29 7.46
CA PHE A 43 5.24 -7.37 8.43
C PHE A 43 4.57 -8.58 7.77
N GLU A 44 5.05 -9.76 8.09
CA GLU A 44 4.67 -11.01 7.42
C GLU A 44 4.72 -12.18 8.41
N LYS A 45 4.09 -13.30 8.05
CA LYS A 45 4.00 -14.47 8.93
C LYS A 45 5.35 -15.02 9.40
N HIS A 46 6.42 -14.81 8.61
CA HIS A 46 7.76 -15.25 9.00
C HIS A 46 8.37 -14.46 10.16
N HIS A 47 7.86 -13.26 10.46
CA HIS A 47 8.27 -12.42 11.58
C HIS A 47 7.61 -12.82 12.92
N LEU A 48 6.65 -13.76 12.91
CA LEU A 48 5.96 -14.23 14.12
C LEU A 48 6.73 -15.32 14.90
N LYS A 49 7.98 -15.60 14.52
CA LYS A 49 8.83 -16.65 15.09
C LYS A 49 10.07 -16.08 15.76
#